data_AF-E5EVV1-F1
#
_entry.id   AF-E5EVV1-F1
#
_cell.length_a   1.000
_cell.length_b   1.000
_cell.length_c   1.000
_cell.angle_alpha   90.00
_cell.angle_beta   90.00
_cell.angle_gamma   90.00
#
_symmetry.space_group_name_H-M   'P 1'
#
loop_
_entity.id
_entity.type
_entity.pdbx_description
1 polymer ?
#
loop_
_entity_poly.entity_id
_entity_poly.type
_entity_poly.pdbx_seq_one_letter_code
_entity_poly.pdbx_strand_id
1 'polypeptide(L)'
;RIVEIYGPESSGKTTLTLELIAAAQREGKTCAFIDAEHALDPVYAKKLGVDIDALLVSQPDTGEQALEICDALARSGAIDVMVVDSVAALTPKAEIEGEMGDSHMGLQARMLSQAMRKLTGNLKQSNCMCIFINQIRMKIGVMFGNPETTTGGNALKFYASVRLDIRRTGAIKEGDEVVGNETRIKVVKNKIAAPFKEANTQIMYGQGFNREGELIDLGVKHKLVEKAGA
;
A
#
# COMPACT_ATOMS: atom_id res chain seq x y z
N ARG A 1 -1.11 -1.62 13.79
CA ARG A 1 0.34 -1.60 13.44
C ARG A 1 0.53 -0.88 12.10
N ILE A 2 1.76 -0.42 11.80
CA ILE A 2 2.08 0.25 10.52
C ILE A 2 2.64 -0.76 9.51
N VAL A 3 2.17 -0.71 8.26
CA VAL A 3 2.66 -1.45 7.09
C VAL A 3 3.02 -0.46 5.99
N GLU A 4 4.11 -0.71 5.26
CA GLU A 4 4.44 0.06 4.05
C GLU A 4 4.39 -0.87 2.84
N ILE A 5 3.68 -0.45 1.79
CA ILE A 5 3.64 -1.14 0.49
C ILE A 5 4.22 -0.18 -0.53
N TYR A 6 5.31 -0.59 -1.18
CA TYR A 6 5.97 0.24 -2.17
C TYR A 6 6.33 -0.56 -3.42
N GLY A 7 6.49 0.14 -4.53
CA GLY A 7 6.73 -0.49 -5.82
C GLY A 7 6.66 0.53 -6.96
N PRO A 8 7.00 0.10 -8.19
CA PRO A 8 6.82 0.90 -9.39
C PRO A 8 5.38 1.36 -9.59
N GLU A 9 5.17 2.30 -10.51
CA GLU A 9 3.82 2.62 -10.99
C GLU A 9 3.15 1.39 -11.59
N SER A 10 1.82 1.32 -11.49
CA SER A 10 1.01 0.21 -12.02
C SER A 10 1.43 -1.19 -11.53
N SER A 11 2.15 -1.30 -10.41
CA SER A 11 2.56 -2.60 -9.86
C SER A 11 1.48 -3.32 -9.06
N GLY A 12 0.31 -2.69 -8.84
CA GLY A 12 -0.80 -3.28 -8.07
C GLY A 12 -0.86 -2.87 -6.60
N LYS A 13 -0.14 -1.80 -6.19
CA LYS A 13 -0.15 -1.29 -4.80
C LYS A 13 -1.57 -1.00 -4.31
N THR A 14 -2.31 -0.18 -5.04
CA THR A 14 -3.69 0.21 -4.69
C THR A 14 -4.64 -0.98 -4.79
N THR A 15 -4.51 -1.85 -5.79
CA THR A 15 -5.28 -3.11 -5.89
C THR A 15 -5.11 -3.98 -4.64
N LEU A 16 -3.87 -4.19 -4.19
CA LEU A 16 -3.58 -4.96 -2.97
C LEU A 16 -4.23 -4.35 -1.72
N THR A 17 -4.22 -3.02 -1.61
CA THR A 17 -4.87 -2.35 -0.48
C THR A 17 -6.38 -2.38 -0.55
N LEU A 18 -6.98 -2.29 -1.74
CA LEU A 18 -8.43 -2.36 -1.91
C LEU A 18 -8.96 -3.76 -1.61
N GLU A 19 -8.24 -4.81 -2.01
CA GLU A 19 -8.64 -6.17 -1.64
C GLU A 19 -8.46 -6.47 -0.15
N LEU A 20 -7.44 -5.88 0.49
CA LEU A 20 -7.32 -5.94 1.94
C LEU A 20 -8.53 -5.28 2.62
N ILE A 21 -8.96 -4.11 2.13
CA ILE A 21 -10.17 -3.42 2.61
C ILE A 21 -11.41 -4.29 2.39
N ALA A 22 -11.60 -4.83 1.19
CA ALA A 22 -12.73 -5.70 0.87
C ALA A 22 -12.76 -6.94 1.79
N ALA A 23 -11.60 -7.54 2.06
CA ALA A 23 -11.49 -8.66 2.99
C ALA A 23 -11.82 -8.25 4.44
N ALA A 24 -11.34 -7.09 4.89
CA ALA A 24 -11.63 -6.58 6.22
C ALA A 24 -13.12 -6.26 6.41
N GLN A 25 -13.75 -5.57 5.45
CA GLN A 25 -15.17 -5.25 5.47
C GLN A 25 -16.06 -6.51 5.50
N ARG A 26 -15.69 -7.56 4.74
CA ARG A 26 -16.38 -8.86 4.81
C ARG A 26 -16.33 -9.51 6.19
N GLU A 27 -15.32 -9.19 7.00
CA GLU A 27 -15.22 -9.59 8.40
C GLU A 27 -15.86 -8.59 9.38
N GLY A 28 -16.67 -7.66 8.88
CA GLY A 28 -17.37 -6.65 9.68
C GLY A 28 -16.49 -5.53 10.21
N LYS A 29 -15.29 -5.34 9.65
CA LYS A 29 -14.35 -4.29 10.08
C LYS A 29 -14.62 -2.96 9.38
N THR A 30 -14.39 -1.88 10.10
CA THR A 30 -14.53 -0.52 9.56
C THR A 30 -13.21 -0.08 8.93
N CYS A 31 -13.29 0.44 7.71
CA CYS A 31 -12.12 0.83 6.92
C CYS A 31 -12.14 2.33 6.57
N ALA A 32 -10.95 2.93 6.48
CA ALA A 32 -10.76 4.29 6.00
C ALA A 32 -9.69 4.35 4.90
N PHE A 33 -9.88 5.24 3.93
CA PHE A 33 -8.97 5.48 2.82
C PHE A 33 -8.66 6.98 2.74
N ILE A 34 -7.40 7.33 2.93
CA ILE A 34 -6.87 8.69 2.82
C ILE A 34 -6.26 8.82 1.43
N ASP A 35 -7.03 9.36 0.50
CA ASP A 35 -6.69 9.52 -0.92
C ASP A 35 -6.00 10.87 -1.14
N ALA A 36 -4.70 10.92 -0.81
CA ALA A 36 -3.85 12.08 -1.08
C ALA A 36 -3.43 12.16 -2.56
N GLU A 37 -3.48 11.06 -3.32
CA GLU A 37 -3.23 11.07 -4.77
C GLU A 37 -4.45 11.53 -5.60
N HIS A 38 -5.63 11.68 -4.98
CA HIS A 38 -6.89 12.01 -5.65
C HIS A 38 -7.20 11.08 -6.83
N ALA A 39 -6.86 9.80 -6.70
CA ALA A 39 -6.83 8.84 -7.79
C ALA A 39 -7.68 7.59 -7.53
N LEU A 40 -8.40 7.53 -6.40
CA LEU A 40 -9.28 6.41 -6.09
C LEU A 40 -10.47 6.36 -7.06
N ASP A 41 -10.60 5.27 -7.80
CA ASP A 41 -11.78 4.96 -8.63
C ASP A 41 -12.80 4.11 -7.85
N PRO A 42 -13.97 4.66 -7.47
CA PRO A 42 -15.01 3.93 -6.74
C PRO A 42 -15.58 2.76 -7.54
N VAL A 43 -15.64 2.86 -8.87
CA VAL A 43 -16.16 1.80 -9.74
C VAL A 43 -15.21 0.61 -9.73
N TYR A 44 -13.90 0.86 -9.83
CA TYR A 44 -12.89 -0.18 -9.74
C TYR A 44 -12.85 -0.81 -8.34
N ALA A 45 -12.87 0.00 -7.27
CA ALA A 45 -12.90 -0.51 -5.90
C ALA A 45 -14.12 -1.41 -5.64
N LYS A 46 -15.30 -1.04 -6.15
CA LYS A 46 -16.51 -1.88 -6.08
C LYS A 46 -16.36 -3.21 -6.80
N LYS A 47 -15.70 -3.23 -7.97
CA LYS A 47 -15.39 -4.48 -8.69
C LYS A 47 -14.46 -5.40 -7.90
N LEU A 48 -13.55 -4.84 -7.11
CA LEU A 48 -12.69 -5.59 -6.19
C LEU A 48 -13.39 -6.03 -4.89
N GLY A 49 -14.70 -5.76 -4.76
CA GLY A 49 -15.51 -6.19 -3.63
C GLY A 49 -15.47 -5.26 -2.42
N VAL A 50 -14.99 -4.03 -2.59
CA VAL A 50 -15.07 -2.99 -1.55
C VAL A 50 -16.52 -2.52 -1.43
N ASP A 51 -17.02 -2.45 -0.19
CA ASP A 51 -18.25 -1.75 0.14
C ASP A 51 -17.95 -0.24 0.17
N ILE A 52 -18.30 0.43 -0.93
CA ILE A 52 -18.06 1.87 -1.12
C ILE A 52 -18.91 2.71 -0.17
N ASP A 53 -20.11 2.26 0.16
CA ASP A 53 -21.03 3.04 1.00
C ASP A 53 -20.57 3.05 2.46
N ALA A 54 -19.87 2.00 2.89
CA ALA A 54 -19.30 1.88 4.23
C ALA A 54 -17.82 2.34 4.33
N LEU A 55 -17.15 2.61 3.20
CA LEU A 55 -15.75 3.03 3.20
C LEU A 55 -15.65 4.53 3.52
N LEU A 56 -14.95 4.86 4.61
CA LEU A 56 -14.67 6.26 4.94
C LEU A 56 -13.55 6.78 4.04
N VAL A 57 -13.85 7.69 3.12
CA VAL A 57 -12.87 8.29 2.22
C VAL A 57 -12.59 9.73 2.64
N SER A 58 -11.32 10.12 2.66
CA SER A 58 -10.90 11.50 2.87
C SER A 58 -9.89 11.90 1.81
N GLN A 59 -10.08 13.08 1.23
CA GLN A 59 -9.18 13.71 0.26
C GLN A 59 -8.59 14.97 0.90
N PRO A 60 -7.41 14.86 1.53
CA PRO A 60 -6.79 15.98 2.24
C PRO A 60 -6.09 16.95 1.29
N ASP A 61 -6.08 18.23 1.65
CA ASP A 61 -5.38 19.30 0.95
C ASP A 61 -3.87 19.29 1.23
N THR A 62 -3.45 18.87 2.43
CA THR A 62 -2.03 18.86 2.84
C THR A 62 -1.62 17.57 3.52
N GLY A 63 -0.31 17.30 3.49
CA GLY A 63 0.29 16.16 4.17
C GLY A 63 0.08 16.17 5.69
N GLU A 64 0.13 17.34 6.32
CA GLU A 64 -0.17 17.47 7.76
C GLU A 64 -1.63 17.13 8.05
N GLN A 65 -2.58 17.67 7.27
CA GLN A 65 -4.01 17.40 7.44
C GLN A 65 -4.31 15.89 7.27
N ALA A 66 -3.72 15.26 6.26
CA ALA A 66 -3.85 13.81 6.04
C ALA A 66 -3.42 13.00 7.29
N LEU A 67 -2.27 13.36 7.87
CA LEU A 67 -1.71 12.68 9.03
C LEU A 67 -2.47 13.00 10.33
N GLU A 68 -3.05 14.19 10.45
CA GLU A 68 -3.94 14.57 11.56
C GLU A 68 -5.27 13.81 11.51
N ILE A 69 -5.84 13.63 10.31
CA ILE A 69 -7.02 12.79 10.10
C ILE A 69 -6.70 11.34 10.49
N CYS A 70 -5.56 10.80 10.04
CA CYS A 70 -5.11 9.48 10.44
C CYS A 70 -5.03 9.33 11.97
N ASP A 71 -4.50 10.36 12.65
CA ASP A 71 -4.31 10.34 14.09
C ASP A 71 -5.64 10.46 14.86
N ALA A 72 -6.58 11.27 14.35
CA ALA A 72 -7.93 11.38 14.89
C ALA A 72 -8.72 10.07 14.74
N LEU A 73 -8.66 9.45 13.56
CA LEU A 73 -9.28 8.15 13.28
C LEU A 73 -8.66 7.03 14.13
N ALA A 74 -7.34 7.03 14.30
CA ALA A 74 -6.68 6.06 15.16
C ALA A 74 -7.07 6.22 16.63
N ARG A 75 -7.28 7.46 17.11
CA ARG A 75 -7.72 7.73 18.50
C ARG A 75 -9.19 7.41 18.75
N SER A 76 -10.06 7.53 17.76
CA SER A 76 -11.49 7.25 17.94
C SER A 76 -11.75 5.78 18.30
N GLY A 77 -10.83 4.88 17.92
CA GLY A 77 -10.99 3.44 18.11
C GLY A 77 -12.03 2.81 17.20
N ALA A 78 -12.60 3.59 16.27
CA ALA A 78 -13.67 3.14 15.38
C ALA A 78 -13.16 2.54 14.06
N ILE A 79 -11.86 2.69 13.75
CA ILE A 79 -11.26 2.21 12.49
C ILE A 79 -10.34 1.02 12.76
N ASP A 80 -10.62 -0.10 12.10
CA ASP A 80 -9.80 -1.31 12.16
C ASP A 80 -8.65 -1.28 11.15
N VAL A 81 -8.92 -0.77 9.94
CA VAL A 81 -7.95 -0.71 8.84
C VAL A 81 -7.99 0.66 8.17
N MET A 82 -6.83 1.27 7.99
CA MET A 82 -6.66 2.56 7.34
C MET A 82 -5.58 2.48 6.28
N VAL A 83 -5.83 3.06 5.11
CA VAL A 83 -4.87 3.16 4.00
C VAL A 83 -4.58 4.63 3.71
N VAL A 84 -3.32 4.96 3.47
CA VAL A 84 -2.87 6.28 3.00
C VAL A 84 -2.24 6.11 1.63
N ASP A 85 -2.91 6.64 0.60
CA ASP A 85 -2.48 6.60 -0.80
C ASP A 85 -2.22 8.02 -1.31
N SER A 86 -0.99 8.51 -1.38
CA SER A 86 0.26 7.85 -1.00
C SER A 86 1.19 8.79 -0.23
N VAL A 87 2.23 8.23 0.38
CA VAL A 87 3.27 8.99 1.08
C VAL A 87 3.91 10.03 0.17
N ALA A 88 4.03 9.75 -1.13
CA ALA A 88 4.64 10.68 -2.07
C ALA A 88 3.78 11.94 -2.28
N ALA A 89 2.46 11.82 -2.15
CA ALA A 89 1.50 12.90 -2.28
C ALA A 89 1.22 13.65 -0.96
N LEU A 90 1.86 13.26 0.15
CA LEU A 90 1.78 13.99 1.42
C LEU A 90 2.64 15.26 1.35
N THR A 91 2.20 16.24 0.59
CA THR A 91 2.92 17.51 0.38
C THR A 91 2.73 18.42 1.60
N PRO A 92 3.82 18.86 2.26
CA PRO A 92 3.71 19.77 3.40
C PRO A 92 3.02 21.08 3.01
N LYS A 93 2.25 21.66 3.93
CA LYS A 93 1.54 22.93 3.71
C LYS A 93 2.46 24.04 3.18
N ALA A 94 3.65 24.19 3.77
CA ALA A 94 4.59 25.22 3.35
C ALA A 94 5.13 25.02 1.92
N GLU A 95 5.14 23.80 1.40
CA GLU A 95 5.53 23.50 0.02
C GLU A 95 4.37 23.79 -0.96
N ILE A 96 3.12 23.62 -0.52
CA ILE A 96 1.93 23.96 -1.32
C ILE A 96 1.75 25.49 -1.42
N GLU A 97 2.01 26.21 -0.34
CA GLU A 97 1.90 27.67 -0.28
C GLU A 97 3.13 28.40 -0.88
N GLY A 98 4.24 27.69 -1.06
CA GLY A 98 5.49 28.21 -1.64
C GLY A 98 5.47 28.28 -3.16
N GLU A 99 6.52 28.87 -3.74
CA GLU A 99 6.68 28.93 -5.20
C GLU A 99 7.41 27.70 -5.74
N MET A 100 7.14 27.35 -7.01
CA MET A 100 7.88 26.28 -7.68
C MET A 100 9.37 26.64 -7.77
N GLY A 101 10.21 25.86 -7.09
CA GLY A 101 11.65 26.08 -7.01
C GLY A 101 12.13 26.51 -5.62
N ASP A 102 11.22 26.82 -4.69
CA ASP A 102 11.57 27.09 -3.31
C ASP A 102 12.20 25.86 -2.63
N SER A 103 13.22 26.12 -1.82
CA SER A 103 13.99 25.07 -1.16
C SER A 103 13.36 24.66 0.16
N HIS A 104 12.61 23.56 0.15
CA HIS A 104 12.03 22.93 1.35
C HIS A 104 12.72 21.61 1.71
N MET A 105 14.06 21.63 1.80
CA MET A 105 14.86 20.43 2.00
C MET A 105 14.41 19.58 3.21
N GLY A 106 13.92 18.37 2.92
CA GLY A 106 13.60 17.36 3.94
C GLY A 106 12.35 17.66 4.78
N LEU A 107 11.52 18.62 4.39
CA LEU A 107 10.32 19.01 5.15
C LEU A 107 9.36 17.83 5.34
N GLN A 108 9.03 17.12 4.26
CA GLN A 108 8.19 15.92 4.29
C GLN A 108 8.76 14.81 5.19
N ALA A 109 10.07 14.60 5.17
CA ALA A 109 10.73 13.60 6.01
C ALA A 109 10.64 13.93 7.51
N ARG A 110 10.73 15.21 7.87
CA ARG A 110 10.54 15.69 9.25
C ARG A 110 9.09 15.55 9.71
N MET A 111 8.14 15.95 8.85
CA MET A 111 6.71 15.78 9.09
C MET A 111 6.35 14.32 9.36
N LEU A 112 6.76 13.39 8.50
CA LEU A 112 6.53 11.96 8.69
C LEU A 112 7.21 11.44 9.97
N SER A 113 8.42 11.89 10.29
CA SER A 113 9.10 11.49 11.52
C SER A 113 8.31 11.88 12.78
N GLN A 114 7.70 13.07 12.77
CA GLN A 114 6.85 13.53 13.86
C GLN A 114 5.53 12.75 13.91
N ALA A 115 4.87 12.57 12.76
CA ALA A 115 3.60 11.85 12.67
C ALA A 115 3.74 10.38 13.09
N MET A 116 4.77 9.67 12.62
CA MET A 116 5.00 8.27 12.99
C MET A 116 5.17 8.09 14.50
N ARG A 117 5.81 9.05 15.18
CA ARG A 117 5.99 9.03 16.64
C ARG A 117 4.65 9.11 17.38
N LYS A 118 3.71 9.91 16.89
CA LYS A 118 2.34 10.03 17.45
C LYS A 118 1.47 8.82 17.09
N LEU A 119 1.38 8.51 15.79
CA LEU A 119 0.50 7.49 15.24
C LEU A 119 0.78 6.10 15.81
N THR A 120 2.05 5.73 16.01
CA THR A 120 2.40 4.37 16.43
C THR A 120 1.76 3.97 17.75
N GLY A 121 1.69 4.88 18.73
CA GLY A 121 1.06 4.62 20.02
C GLY A 121 -0.45 4.45 19.88
N ASN A 122 -1.10 5.41 19.20
CA ASN A 122 -2.55 5.43 19.01
C ASN A 122 -3.02 4.19 18.23
N LEU A 123 -2.37 3.86 17.11
CA LEU A 123 -2.66 2.66 16.31
C LEU A 123 -2.52 1.35 17.10
N LYS A 124 -1.63 1.31 18.10
CA LYS A 124 -1.48 0.12 18.94
C LYS A 124 -2.59 0.02 19.97
N GLN A 125 -3.00 1.13 20.57
CA GLN A 125 -4.07 1.18 21.58
C GLN A 125 -5.43 0.88 20.96
N SER A 126 -5.72 1.40 19.76
CA SER A 126 -6.97 1.13 19.03
C SER A 126 -6.97 -0.16 18.21
N ASN A 127 -5.86 -0.92 18.22
CA ASN A 127 -5.67 -2.09 17.38
C ASN A 127 -5.88 -1.84 15.86
N CYS A 128 -5.72 -0.59 15.42
CA CYS A 128 -5.88 -0.19 14.03
C CYS A 128 -4.63 -0.57 13.19
N MET A 129 -4.83 -1.22 12.04
CA MET A 129 -3.81 -1.41 11.01
C MET A 129 -3.76 -0.20 10.09
N CYS A 130 -2.59 0.42 9.95
CA CYS A 130 -2.37 1.55 9.04
C CYS A 130 -1.40 1.15 7.95
N ILE A 131 -1.82 1.25 6.70
CA ILE A 131 -1.05 0.95 5.51
C ILE A 131 -0.66 2.26 4.83
N PHE A 132 0.62 2.43 4.54
CA PHE A 132 1.11 3.51 3.71
C PHE A 132 1.52 2.96 2.35
N ILE A 133 0.89 3.45 1.29
CA ILE A 133 1.37 3.25 -0.08
C ILE A 133 2.51 4.23 -0.33
N ASN A 134 3.57 3.75 -0.98
CA ASN A 134 4.72 4.58 -1.30
C ASN A 134 5.23 4.28 -2.71
N GLN A 135 5.92 5.25 -3.29
CA GLN A 135 6.50 5.15 -4.62
C GLN A 135 8.01 4.94 -4.52
N ILE A 136 8.58 4.34 -5.57
CA ILE A 136 10.03 4.24 -5.74
C ILE A 136 10.55 5.56 -6.33
N ARG A 137 11.70 5.99 -5.84
CA ARG A 137 12.55 7.07 -6.40
C ARG A 137 13.98 6.57 -6.50
N MET A 138 14.81 7.23 -7.29
CA MET A 138 16.23 6.92 -7.41
C MET A 138 17.06 7.93 -6.62
N LYS A 139 18.06 7.44 -5.87
CA LYS A 139 19.06 8.30 -5.24
C LYS A 139 20.14 8.68 -6.27
N ILE A 140 20.20 9.97 -6.59
CA ILE A 140 21.24 10.52 -7.47
C ILE A 140 22.60 10.37 -6.78
N GLY A 141 23.62 9.95 -7.53
CA GLY A 141 25.01 9.83 -7.05
C GLY A 141 25.41 8.49 -6.43
N VAL A 142 24.52 7.49 -6.39
CA VAL A 142 24.87 6.13 -5.96
C VAL A 142 25.49 5.37 -7.14
N MET A 143 26.81 5.12 -7.08
CA MET A 143 27.55 4.35 -8.10
C MET A 143 27.64 2.85 -7.82
N PHE A 144 27.37 2.41 -6.58
CA PHE A 144 27.41 1.00 -6.17
C PHE A 144 26.21 0.65 -5.26
N GLY A 145 25.60 -0.51 -5.48
CA GLY A 145 24.43 -0.99 -4.72
C GLY A 145 23.08 -0.65 -5.37
N ASN A 146 21.98 -0.89 -4.66
CA ASN A 146 20.64 -0.56 -5.15
C ASN A 146 20.36 0.95 -4.99
N PRO A 147 20.13 1.71 -6.09
CA PRO A 147 19.85 3.14 -6.02
C PRO A 147 18.40 3.46 -5.62
N GLU A 148 17.51 2.47 -5.55
CA GLU A 148 16.11 2.67 -5.21
C GLU A 148 15.93 3.12 -3.75
N THR A 149 15.02 4.08 -3.57
CA THR A 149 14.55 4.54 -2.27
C THR A 149 13.05 4.79 -2.30
N THR A 150 12.45 4.92 -1.13
CA THR A 150 11.06 5.35 -0.98
C THR A 150 10.99 6.80 -0.52
N THR A 151 9.88 7.48 -0.83
CA THR A 151 9.63 8.88 -0.47
C THR A 151 9.37 9.04 1.03
N GLY A 152 9.52 10.25 1.58
CA GLY A 152 9.19 10.53 2.97
C GLY A 152 10.31 10.23 4.00
N GLY A 153 11.56 10.09 3.54
CA GLY A 153 12.71 9.86 4.41
C GLY A 153 12.79 8.44 4.98
N ASN A 154 13.37 8.29 6.18
CA ASN A 154 13.63 6.98 6.78
C ASN A 154 12.64 6.58 7.87
N ALA A 155 11.80 7.49 8.37
CA ALA A 155 10.92 7.22 9.51
C ALA A 155 10.02 6.01 9.26
N LEU A 156 9.27 6.02 8.16
CA LEU A 156 8.35 4.94 7.82
C LEU A 156 9.07 3.58 7.75
N LYS A 157 10.30 3.54 7.21
CA LYS A 157 11.12 2.33 7.14
C LYS A 157 11.39 1.73 8.52
N PHE A 158 11.56 2.54 9.56
CA PHE A 158 11.79 2.07 10.93
C PHE A 158 10.51 1.68 11.66
N TYR A 159 9.46 2.49 11.54
CA TYR A 159 8.18 2.31 12.21
C TYR A 159 7.34 1.17 11.61
N ALA A 160 7.42 0.95 10.30
CA ALA A 160 6.74 -0.15 9.63
C ALA A 160 7.13 -1.50 10.27
N SER A 161 6.10 -2.28 10.62
CA SER A 161 6.25 -3.64 11.14
C SER A 161 6.43 -4.65 10.01
N VAL A 162 5.78 -4.40 8.88
CA VAL A 162 5.94 -5.14 7.63
C VAL A 162 6.19 -4.15 6.51
N ARG A 163 7.10 -4.48 5.60
CA ARG A 163 7.31 -3.74 4.34
C ARG A 163 7.22 -4.70 3.17
N LEU A 164 6.45 -4.32 2.16
CA LEU A 164 6.21 -5.11 0.95
C LEU A 164 6.76 -4.36 -0.27
N ASP A 165 7.59 -5.04 -1.05
CA ASP A 165 8.04 -4.61 -2.38
C ASP A 165 7.20 -5.36 -3.42
N ILE A 166 6.29 -4.65 -4.10
CA ILE A 166 5.38 -5.21 -5.09
C ILE A 166 5.79 -4.76 -6.50
N ARG A 167 5.98 -5.74 -7.40
CA ARG A 167 6.44 -5.51 -8.78
C ARG A 167 5.64 -6.33 -9.76
N ARG A 168 5.31 -5.72 -10.90
CA ARG A 168 4.90 -6.44 -12.10
C ARG A 168 6.10 -7.17 -12.68
N THR A 169 5.99 -8.48 -12.89
CA THR A 169 7.04 -9.33 -13.49
C THR A 169 6.75 -9.70 -14.93
N GLY A 170 5.49 -9.64 -15.36
CA GLY A 170 5.06 -10.06 -16.68
C GLY A 170 3.65 -9.58 -17.03
N ALA A 171 3.20 -9.94 -18.23
CA ALA A 171 1.86 -9.68 -18.72
C ALA A 171 1.14 -11.01 -18.93
N ILE A 172 -0.12 -11.08 -18.51
CA ILE A 172 -1.00 -12.22 -18.76
C ILE A 172 -1.79 -11.91 -20.02
N LYS A 173 -1.80 -12.83 -20.99
CA LYS A 173 -2.42 -12.64 -22.28
C LYS A 173 -3.46 -13.71 -22.59
N GLU A 174 -4.56 -13.30 -23.19
CA GLU A 174 -5.54 -14.16 -23.86
C GLU A 174 -5.51 -13.83 -25.35
N GLY A 175 -4.88 -14.70 -26.14
CA GLY A 175 -4.54 -14.36 -27.53
C GLY A 175 -3.61 -13.16 -27.59
N ASP A 176 -4.06 -12.08 -28.24
CA ASP A 176 -3.31 -10.83 -28.39
C ASP A 176 -3.60 -9.79 -27.29
N GLU A 177 -4.66 -9.98 -26.50
CA GLU A 177 -5.08 -9.02 -25.47
C GLU A 177 -4.35 -9.26 -24.15
N VAL A 178 -3.90 -8.17 -23.51
CA VAL A 178 -3.32 -8.22 -22.16
C VAL A 178 -4.43 -8.09 -21.13
N VAL A 179 -4.78 -9.20 -20.49
CA VAL A 179 -5.90 -9.30 -19.54
C VAL A 179 -5.47 -9.12 -18.07
N GLY A 180 -4.17 -9.12 -17.80
CA GLY A 180 -3.65 -8.96 -16.45
C GLY A 180 -2.14 -8.89 -16.35
N ASN A 181 -1.65 -8.91 -15.12
CA ASN A 181 -0.24 -8.78 -14.77
C ASN A 181 0.21 -9.91 -13.85
N GLU A 182 1.32 -10.56 -14.22
CA GLU A 182 2.06 -11.34 -13.24
C GLU A 182 2.73 -10.39 -12.25
N THR A 183 2.58 -10.70 -10.96
CA THR A 183 2.97 -9.82 -9.87
C THR A 183 3.76 -10.59 -8.83
N ARG A 184 4.89 -10.03 -8.41
CA ARG A 184 5.70 -10.53 -7.29
C ARG A 184 5.61 -9.57 -6.12
N ILE A 185 5.34 -10.10 -4.94
CA ILE A 185 5.31 -9.36 -3.67
C ILE A 185 6.39 -9.94 -2.75
N LYS A 186 7.42 -9.16 -2.44
CA LYS A 186 8.50 -9.55 -1.54
C LYS A 186 8.36 -8.89 -0.18
N VAL A 187 8.46 -9.68 0.90
CA VAL A 187 8.46 -9.17 2.26
C VAL A 187 9.86 -8.68 2.63
N VAL A 188 10.18 -7.42 2.36
CA VAL A 188 11.53 -6.87 2.60
C VAL A 188 11.81 -6.51 4.06
N LYS A 189 10.76 -6.40 4.88
CA LYS A 189 10.88 -6.26 6.33
C LYS A 189 9.72 -6.98 7.01
N ASN A 190 10.02 -7.67 8.10
CA ASN A 190 9.02 -8.35 8.90
C ASN A 190 9.43 -8.36 10.38
N LYS A 191 8.56 -7.83 11.27
CA LYS A 191 8.74 -7.88 12.74
C LYS A 191 7.89 -8.96 13.42
N ILE A 192 7.07 -9.69 12.66
CA ILE A 192 6.11 -10.67 13.20
C ILE A 192 6.40 -12.11 12.76
N ALA A 193 7.19 -12.30 11.71
CA ALA A 193 7.67 -13.59 11.24
C ALA A 193 8.98 -13.43 10.45
N ALA A 194 9.50 -14.53 9.88
CA ALA A 194 10.69 -14.48 9.03
C ALA A 194 10.51 -13.53 7.84
N PRO A 195 11.44 -12.60 7.60
CA PRO A 195 11.43 -11.72 6.42
C PRO A 195 11.92 -12.46 5.16
N PHE A 196 11.89 -11.75 4.02
CA PHE A 196 12.45 -12.12 2.72
C PHE A 196 11.77 -13.25 1.96
N LYS A 197 10.65 -13.77 2.47
CA LYS A 197 9.75 -14.59 1.67
C LYS A 197 9.09 -13.75 0.57
N GLU A 198 8.71 -14.42 -0.50
CA GLU A 198 8.02 -13.82 -1.65
C GLU A 198 6.76 -14.62 -1.99
N ALA A 199 5.78 -13.92 -2.55
CA ALA A 199 4.59 -14.48 -3.16
C ALA A 199 4.59 -14.08 -4.65
N ASN A 200 4.37 -15.04 -5.53
CA ASN A 200 4.12 -14.79 -6.96
C ASN A 200 2.64 -15.06 -7.20
N THR A 201 1.99 -14.13 -7.88
CA THR A 201 0.54 -14.11 -8.06
C THR A 201 0.17 -13.35 -9.33
N GLN A 202 -1.11 -13.28 -9.63
CA GLN A 202 -1.65 -12.68 -10.84
C GLN A 202 -2.72 -11.67 -10.46
N ILE A 203 -2.64 -10.47 -11.05
CA ILE A 203 -3.68 -9.45 -10.94
C ILE A 203 -4.39 -9.36 -12.29
N MET A 204 -5.66 -9.76 -12.32
CA MET A 204 -6.53 -9.70 -13.50
C MET A 204 -7.25 -8.35 -13.54
N TYR A 205 -7.26 -7.70 -14.70
CA TYR A 205 -7.86 -6.37 -14.81
C TYR A 205 -9.37 -6.41 -14.57
N GLY A 206 -9.84 -5.52 -13.70
CA GLY A 206 -11.25 -5.44 -13.30
C GLY A 206 -11.75 -6.57 -12.40
N GLN A 207 -10.90 -7.54 -12.03
CA GLN A 207 -11.27 -8.67 -11.17
C GLN A 207 -10.43 -8.75 -9.89
N GLY A 208 -9.16 -8.30 -9.92
CA GLY A 208 -8.27 -8.35 -8.76
C GLY A 208 -7.29 -9.53 -8.79
N PHE A 209 -6.81 -9.96 -7.63
CA PHE A 209 -5.92 -11.11 -7.49
C PHE A 209 -6.63 -12.41 -7.85
N ASN A 210 -5.98 -13.24 -8.68
CA ASN A 210 -6.51 -14.53 -9.13
C ASN A 210 -6.39 -15.59 -8.03
N ARG A 211 -7.34 -15.57 -7.10
CA ARG A 211 -7.35 -16.47 -5.93
C ARG A 211 -7.47 -17.94 -6.32
N GLU A 212 -8.28 -18.25 -7.32
CA GLU A 212 -8.49 -19.61 -7.82
C GLU A 212 -7.20 -20.16 -8.42
N GLY A 213 -6.49 -19.35 -9.21
CA GLY A 213 -5.17 -19.69 -9.75
C GLY A 213 -4.16 -20.01 -8.64
N GLU A 214 -4.06 -19.13 -7.63
CA GLU A 214 -3.17 -19.36 -6.48
C GLU A 214 -3.50 -20.65 -5.72
N LEU A 215 -4.79 -20.94 -5.54
CA LEU A 215 -5.24 -22.14 -4.83
C LEU A 215 -4.86 -23.41 -5.58
N ILE A 216 -5.00 -23.41 -6.91
CA ILE A 216 -4.61 -24.53 -7.77
C ILE A 216 -3.09 -24.72 -7.70
N ASP A 217 -2.31 -23.65 -7.86
CA ASP A 217 -0.85 -23.71 -7.82
C ASP A 217 -0.34 -24.24 -6.47
N LEU A 218 -0.92 -23.77 -5.36
CA LEU A 218 -0.63 -24.29 -4.03
C LEU A 218 -1.06 -25.75 -3.89
N GLY A 219 -2.22 -26.13 -4.41
CA GLY A 219 -2.72 -27.50 -4.40
C GLY A 219 -1.77 -28.46 -5.10
N VAL A 220 -1.28 -28.09 -6.29
CA VAL A 220 -0.28 -28.88 -7.04
C VAL A 220 1.04 -28.94 -6.27
N LYS A 221 1.54 -27.79 -5.80
CA LYS A 221 2.80 -27.72 -5.04
C LYS A 221 2.78 -28.59 -3.77
N HIS A 222 1.64 -28.65 -3.09
CA HIS A 222 1.45 -29.42 -1.86
C HIS A 222 0.90 -30.84 -2.10
N LYS A 223 0.80 -31.28 -3.37
CA LYS A 223 0.31 -32.61 -3.76
C LYS A 223 -1.11 -32.92 -3.29
N LEU A 224 -1.94 -31.88 -3.16
CA LEU A 224 -3.38 -31.98 -2.91
C LEU A 224 -4.17 -32.08 -4.21
N VAL A 225 -3.58 -31.64 -5.32
CA VAL A 225 -4.13 -31.73 -6.68
C VAL A 225 -3.11 -32.44 -7.56
N GLU A 226 -3.53 -33.49 -8.27
CA GLU A 226 -2.70 -34.17 -9.26
C GLU A 226 -2.73 -33.43 -10.59
N LYS A 227 -1.55 -33.17 -11.16
CA LYS A 227 -1.40 -32.61 -12.51
C LYS A 227 -0.82 -33.68 -13.42
N ALA A 228 -1.68 -34.38 -14.16
CA ALA A 228 -1.28 -35.40 -15.13
C ALA A 228 -1.21 -34.78 -16.53
N GLY A 229 -0.05 -34.25 -16.90
CA GLY A 229 0.17 -33.60 -18.20
C GLY A 229 0.07 -32.06 -18.15
N ALA A 230 -0.57 -31.46 -19.15
CA ALA A 230 -0.75 -30.01 -19.32
C ALA A 230 -1.76 -29.42 -18.33
#